data_AF-A0AAU9PJZ4-F1
#
_entry.id   AF-A0AAU9PJZ4-F1
#
_cell.length_a   1.000
_cell.length_b   1.000
_cell.length_c   1.000
_cell.angle_alpha   90.00
_cell.angle_beta   90.00
_cell.angle_gamma   90.00
#
_symmetry.space_group_name_H-M   'P 1'
#
loop_
_entity.id
_entity.type
_entity.pdbx_description
1 polymer ?
#
loop_
_entity_poly.entity_id
_entity_poly.type
_entity_poly.pdbx_seq_one_letter_code
_entity_poly.pdbx_strand_id
1 'polypeptide(L)'
;MGLLNPNQRPSRGIPLDSHIPSTSSSNSSSTSSSPSNTHNSRKKWSNFLPVFLVLVFIAEISFLGRLDLIKNADLLNSWTESFYQFTTASFSSSSLDTADEVSMFGLSEAALDVLDSGDGGESCEEWLEREDSVEYSRDFKSEPVFVTGGEQEWKSCAVNCKFGFEQKKADAAFGLPNGGGTAGVLRSMESAQYYAENNIAMARRKGYDIIMTTSLSSDVPVGYFSWAEYDIMAPVPPKTEKALAAAFISNCAARNFRLQALEGLEKSNIKIDSYGGCHRNRDGNVNKVEALKRYKFSLAFENSNEEDYVTEKFFQSLVAGTIPVVVGPPNIQDFAPAPGSILHIKELKDINPVAKTMKYLAENPIAFNESLRWKYDGPSDSFKALVDMAAVHSSCRLCIFLATRIREKEEKSSTFPKRPCKCRKGSETVYHMYVRERGRFEMESVFLRSGNLTMEALETAIFSKFKSLKHEPIWRNERPESIRGDENVLKIYKIYPLGLTQRQALYTFSFKSSNAFESHIRSNPCAKFEVIFV
;
A
#
# COMPACT_ATOMS: atom_id res chain seq x y z
N MET A 1 -6.20 2.57 -18.08
CA MET A 1 -5.08 3.34 -18.63
C MET A 1 -5.16 3.30 -20.14
N GLY A 2 -5.62 4.40 -20.73
CA GLY A 2 -5.49 4.64 -22.17
C GLY A 2 -4.02 4.67 -22.60
N LEU A 3 -3.78 4.05 -23.76
CA LEU A 3 -2.49 3.85 -24.41
C LEU A 3 -1.67 5.16 -24.53
N LEU A 4 -0.62 5.30 -23.73
CA LEU A 4 0.50 6.17 -24.07
C LEU A 4 1.52 5.34 -24.85
N ASN A 5 1.40 5.40 -26.17
CA ASN A 5 2.39 4.94 -27.13
C ASN A 5 3.67 5.82 -26.97
N PRO A 6 4.82 5.31 -26.50
CA PRO A 6 5.99 6.15 -26.21
C PRO A 6 6.76 6.67 -27.44
N ASN A 7 6.25 6.48 -28.66
CA ASN A 7 7.01 6.65 -29.90
C ASN A 7 6.55 7.81 -30.81
N GLN A 8 6.28 9.00 -30.29
CA GLN A 8 6.18 10.19 -31.13
C GLN A 8 6.84 11.43 -30.51
N ARG A 9 7.96 11.86 -31.09
CA ARG A 9 8.51 13.21 -30.95
C ARG A 9 7.72 14.16 -31.85
N PRO A 10 7.23 15.31 -31.37
CA PRO A 10 6.84 16.40 -32.24
C PRO A 10 8.05 17.32 -32.50
N SER A 11 8.41 17.40 -33.78
CA SER A 11 9.33 18.37 -34.37
C SER A 11 8.82 19.81 -34.12
N ARG A 12 9.63 20.66 -33.48
CA ARG A 12 9.37 22.11 -33.43
C ARG A 12 9.89 22.75 -34.72
N GLY A 13 8.99 23.26 -35.53
CA GLY A 13 9.25 24.27 -36.56
C GLY A 13 8.14 25.31 -36.51
N ILE A 14 8.46 26.54 -36.11
CA ILE A 14 7.63 27.72 -36.33
C ILE A 14 8.60 28.85 -36.77
N PRO A 15 8.35 29.53 -37.91
CA PRO A 15 9.09 30.70 -38.33
C PRO A 15 8.55 32.00 -37.69
N LEU A 16 9.46 32.98 -37.58
CA LEU A 16 9.19 34.39 -37.29
C LEU A 16 8.26 35.03 -38.33
N ASP A 17 7.38 35.94 -37.88
CA ASP A 17 7.21 37.31 -38.40
C ASP A 17 6.14 38.04 -37.57
N SER A 18 6.49 39.04 -36.76
CA SER A 18 6.60 40.48 -37.08
C SER A 18 5.24 41.15 -37.34
N HIS A 19 4.80 42.00 -36.41
CA HIS A 19 4.26 43.35 -36.67
C HIS A 19 3.84 44.07 -35.38
N ILE A 20 4.52 45.20 -35.14
CA ILE A 20 4.22 46.28 -34.19
C ILE A 20 3.52 47.40 -35.00
N PRO A 21 2.66 48.23 -34.37
CA PRO A 21 3.01 49.66 -34.23
C PRO A 21 2.64 50.16 -32.81
N SER A 22 3.58 50.51 -31.93
CA SER A 22 4.16 51.85 -31.72
C SER A 22 3.19 53.02 -31.86
N THR A 23 2.76 53.58 -30.72
CA THR A 23 2.68 55.04 -30.57
C THR A 23 3.22 55.44 -29.21
N SER A 24 4.21 56.33 -29.29
CA SER A 24 4.91 57.03 -28.22
C SER A 24 4.07 58.17 -27.65
N SER A 25 4.21 58.45 -26.35
CA SER A 25 4.45 59.83 -25.92
C SER A 25 5.04 59.88 -24.51
N SER A 26 6.00 60.78 -24.42
CA SER A 26 6.94 61.11 -23.37
C SER A 26 6.37 62.01 -22.26
N ASN A 27 7.13 62.05 -21.17
CA ASN A 27 7.34 63.11 -20.16
C ASN A 27 6.90 62.69 -18.76
N SER A 28 7.53 63.08 -17.65
CA SER A 28 8.86 63.60 -17.27
C SER A 28 8.77 63.83 -15.75
N SER A 29 9.91 64.11 -15.10
CA SER A 29 10.08 64.77 -13.79
C SER A 29 9.65 64.03 -12.50
N SER A 30 10.66 63.42 -11.90
CA SER A 30 11.16 63.61 -10.53
C SER A 30 10.44 64.59 -9.58
N THR A 31 10.21 64.16 -8.33
CA THR A 31 10.70 64.89 -7.13
C THR A 31 10.71 64.00 -5.88
N SER A 32 11.77 64.18 -5.10
CA SER A 32 12.11 63.58 -3.81
C SER A 32 11.59 64.40 -2.61
N SER A 33 11.20 63.74 -1.51
CA SER A 33 11.48 64.19 -0.13
C SER A 33 10.92 63.22 0.93
N SER A 34 11.81 62.65 1.74
CA SER A 34 11.55 61.96 3.03
C SER A 34 11.40 63.00 4.18
N PRO A 35 11.44 62.66 5.48
CA PRO A 35 10.89 61.53 6.26
C PRO A 35 10.13 62.01 7.53
N SER A 36 9.52 61.12 8.31
CA SER A 36 9.23 61.39 9.73
C SER A 36 9.50 60.18 10.61
N ASN A 37 10.51 60.34 11.46
CA ASN A 37 10.89 59.48 12.58
C ASN A 37 9.96 59.72 13.79
N THR A 38 9.65 58.66 14.54
CA THR A 38 9.40 58.77 15.98
C THR A 38 10.10 57.63 16.73
N HIS A 39 10.94 58.03 17.66
CA HIS A 39 11.78 57.23 18.56
C HIS A 39 11.07 56.98 19.90
N ASN A 40 11.28 55.80 20.51
CA ASN A 40 11.54 55.54 21.95
C ASN A 40 11.21 54.07 22.28
N SER A 41 11.88 53.32 23.16
CA SER A 41 13.05 53.55 24.02
C SER A 41 13.51 52.20 24.59
N ARG A 42 14.81 52.12 24.89
CA ARG A 42 15.63 51.01 25.43
C ARG A 42 15.07 50.26 26.65
N LYS A 43 15.48 48.98 26.80
CA LYS A 43 16.22 48.49 27.99
C LYS A 43 16.96 47.16 27.72
N LYS A 44 18.21 47.09 28.17
CA LYS A 44 19.14 45.94 28.14
C LYS A 44 19.02 45.11 29.43
N TRP A 45 18.98 43.80 29.29
CA TRP A 45 19.46 42.72 30.18
C TRP A 45 19.40 41.44 29.31
N SER A 46 20.29 40.45 29.35
CA SER A 46 21.50 40.18 30.11
C SER A 46 22.19 38.96 29.44
N ASN A 47 23.52 38.89 29.53
CA ASN A 47 24.43 37.92 28.92
C ASN A 47 24.32 36.48 29.48
N PHE A 48 23.21 35.77 29.25
CA PHE A 48 23.06 34.36 29.68
C PHE A 48 22.93 33.34 28.54
N LEU A 49 22.77 33.78 27.29
CA LEU A 49 22.55 32.88 26.17
C LEU A 49 23.71 31.90 25.90
N PRO A 50 25.01 32.30 25.99
CA PRO A 50 26.10 31.36 25.75
C PRO A 50 26.23 30.29 26.83
N VAL A 51 25.97 30.64 28.09
CA VAL A 51 26.02 29.71 29.24
C VAL A 51 24.83 28.75 29.20
N PHE A 52 23.66 29.24 28.78
CA PHE A 52 22.47 28.41 28.59
C PHE A 52 22.67 27.40 27.46
N LEU A 53 23.29 27.79 26.34
CA LEU A 53 23.58 26.89 25.23
C LEU A 53 24.58 25.80 25.61
N VAL A 54 25.61 26.12 26.40
CA VAL A 54 26.57 25.11 26.90
C VAL A 54 25.91 24.15 27.89
N LEU A 55 25.02 24.64 28.76
CA LEU A 55 24.26 23.77 29.68
C LEU A 55 23.26 22.87 28.94
N VAL A 56 22.61 23.37 27.89
CA VAL A 56 21.73 22.56 27.02
C VAL A 56 22.55 21.50 26.27
N PHE A 57 23.74 21.84 25.78
CA PHE A 57 24.61 20.89 25.08
C PHE A 57 25.18 19.80 26.01
N ILE A 58 25.55 20.17 27.25
CA ILE A 58 25.97 19.20 28.27
C ILE A 58 24.80 18.33 28.74
N ALA A 59 23.59 18.90 28.83
CA ALA A 59 22.37 18.14 29.13
C ALA A 59 21.99 17.19 27.99
N GLU A 60 22.15 17.58 26.73
CA GLU A 60 21.94 16.72 25.55
C GLU A 60 22.97 15.58 25.48
N ILE A 61 24.25 15.86 25.74
CA ILE A 61 25.28 14.80 25.79
C ILE A 61 25.06 13.87 26.99
N SER A 62 24.56 14.38 28.12
CA SER A 62 24.21 13.55 29.29
C SER A 62 22.91 12.76 29.07
N PHE A 63 21.98 13.27 28.26
CA PHE A 63 20.76 12.59 27.83
C PHE A 63 21.06 11.49 26.80
N LEU A 64 22.01 11.74 25.89
CA LEU A 64 22.48 10.76 24.91
C LEU A 64 23.43 9.71 25.51
N GLY A 65 24.18 10.08 26.57
CA GLY A 65 25.01 9.15 27.35
C GLY A 65 24.23 8.25 28.31
N ARG A 66 22.92 8.50 28.51
CA ARG A 66 22.01 7.63 29.28
C ARG A 66 21.17 6.69 28.42
N LEU A 67 21.32 6.74 27.09
CA LEU A 67 20.67 5.82 26.15
C LEU A 67 21.67 4.80 25.60
N ASP A 68 22.35 4.09 26.49
CA ASP A 68 22.88 2.77 26.17
C ASP A 68 22.08 1.75 26.99
N LEU A 69 20.93 1.36 26.43
CA LEU A 69 20.04 0.32 26.96
C LEU A 69 19.64 -0.59 25.82
N ILE A 70 20.58 -1.47 25.49
CA ILE A 70 20.33 -2.73 24.81
C ILE A 70 19.38 -3.55 25.71
N LYS A 71 18.30 -4.05 25.08
CA LYS A 71 17.25 -4.96 25.58
C LYS A 71 16.24 -4.37 26.56
N ASN A 72 15.11 -3.89 26.03
CA ASN A 72 13.78 -4.16 26.59
C ASN A 72 12.70 -3.86 25.53
N ALA A 73 12.03 -4.91 25.04
CA ALA A 73 10.95 -4.83 24.05
C ALA A 73 9.68 -4.16 24.60
N ASP A 74 9.57 -4.01 25.93
CA ASP A 74 8.35 -3.54 26.59
C ASP A 74 8.18 -2.01 26.56
N LEU A 75 9.27 -1.24 26.43
CA LEU A 75 9.18 0.23 26.32
C LEU A 75 8.67 0.68 24.94
N LEU A 76 9.06 -0.05 23.89
CA LEU A 76 8.55 0.15 22.52
C LEU A 76 7.07 -0.20 22.43
N ASN A 77 6.60 -1.23 23.16
CA ASN A 77 5.18 -1.58 23.24
C ASN A 77 4.35 -0.48 23.94
N SER A 78 4.89 0.16 24.99
CA SER A 78 4.23 1.29 25.67
C SER A 78 4.10 2.53 24.78
N TRP A 79 5.09 2.80 23.91
CA TRP A 79 5.02 3.89 22.93
C TRP A 79 4.05 3.61 21.79
N THR A 80 3.94 2.35 21.33
CA THR A 80 2.95 1.97 20.32
C THR A 80 1.52 2.03 20.85
N GLU A 81 1.29 1.69 22.12
CA GLU A 81 -0.03 1.83 22.79
C GLU A 81 -0.40 3.31 23.02
N SER A 82 0.56 4.15 23.39
CA SER A 82 0.34 5.61 23.50
C SER A 82 0.05 6.26 22.15
N PHE A 83 0.68 5.80 21.07
CA PHE A 83 0.35 6.25 19.70
C PHE A 83 -1.03 5.77 19.26
N TYR A 84 -1.44 4.55 19.65
CA TYR A 84 -2.78 4.03 19.40
C TYR A 84 -3.86 4.89 20.10
N GLN A 85 -3.64 5.26 21.36
CA GLN A 85 -4.50 6.20 22.09
C GLN A 85 -4.50 7.63 21.50
N PHE A 86 -3.39 8.09 20.93
CA PHE A 86 -3.32 9.42 20.32
C PHE A 86 -4.10 9.50 18.99
N THR A 87 -4.17 8.40 18.24
CA THR A 87 -4.96 8.34 16.99
C THR A 87 -6.46 8.19 17.21
N THR A 88 -6.89 7.71 18.37
CA THR A 88 -8.32 7.64 18.76
C THR A 88 -8.82 8.94 19.42
N ALA A 89 -7.92 9.81 19.90
CA ALA A 89 -8.27 11.04 20.61
C ALA A 89 -8.76 12.22 19.73
N SER A 90 -8.89 12.07 18.41
CA SER A 90 -9.42 13.15 17.54
C SER A 90 -10.96 13.24 17.48
N PHE A 91 -11.68 12.55 18.36
CA PHE A 91 -13.11 12.78 18.59
C PHE A 91 -13.37 12.92 20.10
N SER A 92 -13.14 14.12 20.64
CA SER A 92 -13.60 14.44 22.00
C SER A 92 -14.99 15.07 21.93
N SER A 93 -15.94 14.48 22.68
CA SER A 93 -17.07 15.23 23.24
C SER A 93 -16.84 15.38 24.74
N SER A 94 -17.20 16.56 25.22
CA SER A 94 -16.83 17.20 26.47
C SER A 94 -17.30 16.51 27.76
N SER A 95 -16.46 16.65 28.80
CA SER A 95 -16.64 16.30 30.21
C SER A 95 -17.82 16.98 30.92
N LEU A 96 -18.46 16.26 31.85
CA LEU A 96 -18.91 16.82 33.14
C LEU A 96 -19.09 15.72 34.21
N ASP A 97 -18.54 15.99 35.40
CA ASP A 97 -18.69 15.23 36.66
C ASP A 97 -20.15 15.19 37.14
N THR A 98 -20.57 14.06 37.73
CA THR A 98 -20.97 13.91 39.16
C THR A 98 -21.50 12.50 39.43
N ALA A 99 -21.27 12.03 40.65
CA ALA A 99 -21.76 10.78 41.20
C ALA A 99 -23.29 10.63 41.15
N ASP A 100 -23.77 9.44 40.78
CA ASP A 100 -24.81 8.72 41.52
C ASP A 100 -24.96 7.28 40.97
N GLU A 101 -24.83 6.31 41.88
CA GLU A 101 -25.36 4.96 41.71
C GLU A 101 -26.89 5.03 41.71
N VAL A 102 -27.57 4.83 40.58
CA VAL A 102 -28.90 4.20 40.57
C VAL A 102 -29.12 3.42 39.26
N SER A 103 -29.68 2.23 39.45
CA SER A 103 -30.10 1.19 38.52
C SER A 103 -30.84 1.64 37.24
N MET A 104 -30.54 0.92 36.14
CA MET A 104 -31.48 0.74 35.04
C MET A 104 -31.43 -0.72 34.57
N PHE A 105 -32.11 -1.58 35.32
CA PHE A 105 -32.60 -2.86 34.83
C PHE A 105 -33.69 -2.57 33.79
N GLY A 106 -33.66 -3.28 32.66
CA GLY A 106 -34.83 -3.33 31.79
C GLY A 106 -34.58 -3.59 30.31
N LEU A 107 -33.73 -4.56 29.93
CA LEU A 107 -33.93 -5.36 28.73
C LEU A 107 -33.38 -6.76 28.99
N SER A 108 -34.21 -7.75 28.72
CA SER A 108 -34.13 -9.11 29.21
C SER A 108 -32.93 -9.90 28.66
N GLU A 109 -32.34 -10.71 29.54
CA GLU A 109 -31.51 -11.89 29.24
C GLU A 109 -32.24 -12.97 28.39
N ALA A 110 -33.43 -12.67 27.84
CA ALA A 110 -34.37 -13.65 27.32
C ALA A 110 -34.23 -13.97 25.81
N ALA A 111 -33.07 -13.72 25.20
CA ALA A 111 -32.79 -14.13 23.81
C ALA A 111 -31.59 -15.09 23.69
N LEU A 112 -31.04 -15.57 24.81
CA LEU A 112 -29.72 -16.23 24.85
C LEU A 112 -29.73 -17.73 25.17
N ASP A 113 -30.90 -18.35 25.38
CA ASP A 113 -31.03 -19.80 25.52
C ASP A 113 -32.00 -20.34 24.46
N VAL A 114 -31.45 -20.94 23.41
CA VAL A 114 -32.22 -21.82 22.51
C VAL A 114 -32.56 -23.08 23.31
N LEU A 115 -33.80 -23.15 23.83
CA LEU A 115 -34.29 -24.31 24.56
C LEU A 115 -34.31 -25.54 23.65
N ASP A 116 -33.64 -26.58 24.14
CA ASP A 116 -33.54 -27.91 23.55
C ASP A 116 -34.94 -28.54 23.43
N SER A 117 -35.46 -28.57 22.21
CA SER A 117 -36.56 -29.44 21.84
C SER A 117 -35.96 -30.52 20.95
N GLY A 118 -35.83 -31.73 21.49
CA GLY A 118 -35.34 -32.89 20.77
C GLY A 118 -36.15 -33.14 19.48
N ASP A 119 -35.41 -33.51 18.45
CA ASP A 119 -35.87 -34.00 17.14
C ASP A 119 -36.58 -32.95 16.24
N GLY A 120 -35.78 -32.11 15.57
CA GLY A 120 -36.23 -31.21 14.49
C GLY A 120 -35.92 -29.71 14.63
N GLY A 121 -35.19 -29.28 15.66
CA GLY A 121 -34.88 -27.85 15.88
C GLY A 121 -33.74 -27.29 15.00
N GLU A 122 -33.86 -26.01 14.62
CA GLU A 122 -32.86 -25.21 13.88
C GLU A 122 -31.49 -25.23 14.59
N SER A 123 -30.40 -25.40 13.84
CA SER A 123 -29.03 -25.33 14.37
C SER A 123 -28.63 -23.90 14.73
N CYS A 124 -27.61 -23.74 15.60
CA CYS A 124 -27.08 -22.41 15.92
C CYS A 124 -26.59 -21.68 14.66
N GLU A 125 -25.97 -22.41 13.73
CA GLU A 125 -25.51 -21.89 12.45
C GLU A 125 -26.67 -21.37 11.59
N GLU A 126 -27.72 -22.18 11.38
CA GLU A 126 -28.91 -21.77 10.61
C GLU A 126 -29.62 -20.56 11.25
N TRP A 127 -29.77 -20.58 12.58
CA TRP A 127 -30.35 -19.46 13.33
C TRP A 127 -29.52 -18.19 13.19
N LEU A 128 -28.19 -18.29 13.30
CA LEU A 128 -27.28 -17.15 13.13
C LEU A 128 -27.27 -16.62 11.70
N GLU A 129 -27.30 -17.47 10.68
CA GLU A 129 -27.40 -17.03 9.27
C GLU A 129 -28.67 -16.20 9.04
N ARG A 130 -29.79 -16.58 9.68
CA ARG A 130 -31.07 -15.89 9.57
C ARG A 130 -31.11 -14.59 10.38
N GLU A 131 -30.69 -14.62 11.65
CA GLU A 131 -30.77 -13.47 12.57
C GLU A 131 -29.68 -12.42 12.34
N ASP A 132 -28.48 -12.83 11.89
CA ASP A 132 -27.41 -11.89 11.59
C ASP A 132 -27.48 -11.35 10.14
N SER A 133 -28.46 -11.80 9.35
CA SER A 133 -28.71 -11.31 7.99
C SER A 133 -29.06 -9.82 8.02
N VAL A 134 -28.45 -9.05 7.11
CA VAL A 134 -28.63 -7.60 7.03
C VAL A 134 -29.05 -7.21 5.62
N GLU A 135 -30.16 -6.48 5.54
CA GLU A 135 -30.50 -5.67 4.38
C GLU A 135 -29.93 -4.26 4.57
N TYR A 136 -28.87 -3.95 3.82
CA TYR A 136 -28.26 -2.62 3.85
C TYR A 136 -29.13 -1.61 3.11
N SER A 137 -29.10 -0.36 3.58
CA SER A 137 -29.87 0.75 3.01
C SER A 137 -29.61 1.03 1.52
N ARG A 138 -28.42 0.66 1.03
CA ARG A 138 -28.02 0.82 -0.37
C ARG A 138 -27.64 -0.52 -0.98
N ASP A 139 -28.33 -0.89 -2.05
CA ASP A 139 -27.97 -2.02 -2.91
C ASP A 139 -27.03 -1.56 -4.02
N PHE A 140 -25.75 -1.88 -3.91
CA PHE A 140 -24.77 -1.50 -4.92
C PHE A 140 -24.95 -2.18 -6.28
N LYS A 141 -25.85 -3.15 -6.45
CA LYS A 141 -26.18 -3.67 -7.79
C LYS A 141 -27.01 -2.67 -8.57
N SER A 142 -28.02 -2.09 -7.92
CA SER A 142 -28.94 -1.11 -8.51
C SER A 142 -28.47 0.35 -8.34
N GLU A 143 -27.79 0.66 -7.25
CA GLU A 143 -27.28 1.99 -6.88
C GLU A 143 -25.74 2.02 -6.86
N PRO A 144 -25.09 2.20 -8.02
CA PRO A 144 -23.65 2.05 -8.16
C PRO A 144 -22.87 3.09 -7.34
N VAL A 145 -21.63 2.76 -6.97
CA VAL A 145 -20.68 3.73 -6.42
C VAL A 145 -20.30 4.74 -7.52
N PHE A 146 -20.40 6.03 -7.19
CA PHE A 146 -20.10 7.11 -8.12
C PHE A 146 -18.82 7.83 -7.75
N VAL A 147 -17.86 7.88 -8.68
CA VAL A 147 -16.60 8.62 -8.50
C VAL A 147 -16.47 9.66 -9.61
N THR A 148 -16.16 10.90 -9.26
CA THR A 148 -15.96 11.98 -10.22
C THR A 148 -14.48 12.35 -10.41
N GLY A 149 -14.14 12.93 -11.57
CA GLY A 149 -12.79 13.41 -11.88
C GLY A 149 -11.87 12.34 -12.47
N GLY A 150 -12.43 11.31 -13.10
CA GLY A 150 -11.68 10.26 -13.78
C GLY A 150 -12.52 9.51 -14.81
N GLU A 151 -11.87 8.86 -15.76
CA GLU A 151 -12.51 8.01 -16.75
C GLU A 151 -12.66 6.56 -16.23
N GLN A 152 -13.65 5.85 -16.77
CA GLN A 152 -13.82 4.42 -16.51
C GLN A 152 -12.90 3.62 -17.43
N GLU A 153 -11.88 2.99 -16.86
CA GLU A 153 -10.82 2.32 -17.62
C GLU A 153 -10.75 0.79 -17.42
N TRP A 154 -11.74 0.18 -16.75
CA TRP A 154 -11.77 -1.25 -16.43
C TRP A 154 -13.04 -1.93 -16.93
N LYS A 155 -12.99 -3.25 -17.13
CA LYS A 155 -14.08 -4.04 -17.74
C LYS A 155 -15.18 -4.44 -16.75
N SER A 156 -14.80 -4.93 -15.58
CA SER A 156 -15.72 -5.44 -14.56
C SER A 156 -15.22 -5.13 -13.15
N CYS A 157 -16.16 -5.03 -12.20
CA CYS A 157 -15.86 -4.82 -10.80
C CYS A 157 -16.84 -5.60 -9.92
N ALA A 158 -16.40 -6.05 -8.75
CA ALA A 158 -17.25 -6.75 -7.79
C ALA A 158 -18.38 -5.88 -7.23
N VAL A 159 -18.25 -4.56 -7.35
CA VAL A 159 -19.26 -3.55 -6.99
C VAL A 159 -19.61 -2.78 -8.26
N ASN A 160 -20.89 -2.55 -8.53
CA ASN A 160 -21.27 -1.67 -9.65
C ASN A 160 -20.69 -0.28 -9.37
N CYS A 161 -19.90 0.23 -10.31
CA CYS A 161 -19.14 1.45 -10.11
C CYS A 161 -19.07 2.25 -11.40
N LYS A 162 -19.30 3.55 -11.29
CA LYS A 162 -19.36 4.48 -12.43
C LYS A 162 -18.45 5.68 -12.19
N PHE A 163 -17.55 5.89 -13.13
CA PHE A 163 -16.66 7.06 -13.14
C PHE A 163 -17.16 8.06 -14.19
N GLY A 164 -16.93 9.36 -13.97
CA GLY A 164 -17.29 10.42 -14.92
C GLY A 164 -16.93 11.82 -14.41
N PHE A 165 -17.37 12.86 -15.11
CA PHE A 165 -17.08 14.26 -14.73
C PHE A 165 -18.33 15.05 -14.27
N GLU A 166 -19.54 14.55 -14.54
CA GLU A 166 -20.80 15.29 -14.29
C GLU A 166 -21.69 14.65 -13.20
N GLN A 167 -21.08 13.96 -12.24
CA GLN A 167 -21.81 13.26 -11.18
C GLN A 167 -22.25 14.23 -10.07
N LYS A 168 -23.52 14.69 -10.09
CA LYS A 168 -24.08 15.64 -9.09
C LYS A 168 -24.11 15.10 -7.64
N LYS A 169 -24.01 13.78 -7.43
CA LYS A 169 -23.96 13.12 -6.12
C LYS A 169 -22.89 12.03 -6.11
N ALA A 170 -21.63 12.43 -6.26
CA ALA A 170 -20.51 11.50 -6.20
C ALA A 170 -20.20 11.08 -4.76
N ASP A 171 -19.90 9.80 -4.56
CA ASP A 171 -19.38 9.26 -3.31
C ASP A 171 -17.94 9.73 -3.06
N ALA A 172 -17.17 9.90 -4.14
CA ALA A 172 -15.80 10.38 -4.08
C ALA A 172 -15.40 11.21 -5.31
N ALA A 173 -14.36 12.03 -5.18
CA ALA A 173 -13.84 12.89 -6.23
C ALA A 173 -12.30 12.94 -6.25
N PHE A 174 -11.68 12.74 -7.41
CA PHE A 174 -10.24 12.91 -7.55
C PHE A 174 -9.82 14.37 -7.44
N GLY A 175 -8.72 14.62 -6.72
CA GLY A 175 -8.06 15.93 -6.69
C GLY A 175 -8.74 16.99 -5.83
N LEU A 176 -9.86 16.69 -5.16
CA LEU A 176 -10.59 17.64 -4.31
C LEU A 176 -10.26 17.45 -2.82
N PRO A 177 -9.36 18.24 -2.22
CA PRO A 177 -9.21 18.29 -0.77
C PRO A 177 -10.43 18.97 -0.12
N ASN A 178 -10.88 18.48 1.05
CA ASN A 178 -12.03 19.03 1.80
C ASN A 178 -13.33 19.08 0.99
N GLY A 179 -13.74 17.96 0.37
CA GLY A 179 -14.84 17.87 -0.61
C GLY A 179 -16.26 18.13 -0.10
N GLY A 180 -16.46 18.79 1.05
CA GLY A 180 -17.76 19.35 1.47
C GLY A 180 -18.93 18.35 1.52
N GLY A 181 -18.65 17.07 1.77
CA GLY A 181 -19.63 15.97 1.77
C GLY A 181 -19.31 14.84 0.80
N THR A 182 -18.48 15.09 -0.22
CA THR A 182 -17.91 14.06 -1.11
C THR A 182 -16.48 13.74 -0.68
N ALA A 183 -16.11 12.44 -0.65
CA ALA A 183 -14.78 12.03 -0.22
C ALA A 183 -13.69 12.48 -1.21
N GLY A 184 -12.71 13.23 -0.74
CA GLY A 184 -11.57 13.69 -1.53
C GLY A 184 -10.52 12.59 -1.74
N VAL A 185 -10.19 12.30 -3.00
CA VAL A 185 -9.23 11.25 -3.36
C VAL A 185 -7.92 11.85 -3.90
N LEU A 186 -6.81 11.56 -3.22
CA LEU A 186 -5.47 11.75 -3.75
C LEU A 186 -5.05 10.50 -4.50
N ARG A 187 -4.72 10.62 -5.80
CA ARG A 187 -4.14 9.54 -6.60
C ARG A 187 -2.85 10.00 -7.25
N SER A 188 -1.75 9.30 -6.97
CA SER A 188 -0.44 9.58 -7.55
C SER A 188 0.43 8.33 -7.53
N MET A 189 1.23 8.12 -8.57
CA MET A 189 2.28 7.08 -8.55
C MET A 189 3.68 7.68 -8.36
N GLU A 190 3.77 8.98 -8.07
CA GLU A 190 5.02 9.70 -7.86
C GLU A 190 5.46 9.66 -6.40
N SER A 191 6.78 9.66 -6.19
CA SER A 191 7.38 9.63 -4.85
C SER A 191 7.07 10.89 -4.03
N ALA A 192 6.75 10.71 -2.76
CA ALA A 192 6.58 11.79 -1.79
C ALA A 192 7.87 12.57 -1.53
N GLN A 193 9.03 11.99 -1.84
CA GLN A 193 10.29 12.72 -1.79
C GLN A 193 10.36 13.82 -2.84
N TYR A 194 9.63 13.75 -3.97
CA TYR A 194 9.54 14.84 -4.95
C TYR A 194 8.31 15.72 -4.72
N TYR A 195 7.20 15.09 -4.35
CA TYR A 195 5.89 15.73 -4.19
C TYR A 195 5.38 15.45 -2.78
N ALA A 196 5.69 16.35 -1.84
CA ALA A 196 5.42 16.13 -0.41
C ALA A 196 3.94 15.84 -0.11
N GLU A 197 3.01 16.30 -0.94
CA GLU A 197 1.60 15.95 -0.91
C GLU A 197 1.30 14.45 -1.02
N ASN A 198 2.17 13.65 -1.62
CA ASN A 198 2.00 12.20 -1.72
C ASN A 198 2.36 11.48 -0.41
N ASN A 199 2.97 12.17 0.56
CA ASN A 199 3.14 11.60 1.90
C ASN A 199 1.77 11.45 2.55
N ILE A 200 1.45 10.25 3.03
CA ILE A 200 0.13 9.90 3.59
C ILE A 200 -0.31 10.89 4.69
N ALA A 201 0.55 11.17 5.66
CA ALA A 201 0.21 12.07 6.76
C ALA A 201 0.01 13.52 6.28
N MET A 202 0.77 13.97 5.29
CA MET A 202 0.60 15.29 4.69
C MET A 202 -0.68 15.39 3.85
N ALA A 203 -1.02 14.36 3.07
CA ALA A 203 -2.26 14.28 2.33
C ALA A 203 -3.48 14.38 3.25
N ARG A 204 -3.47 13.65 4.37
CA ARG A 204 -4.50 13.78 5.42
C ARG A 204 -4.60 15.19 5.96
N ARG A 205 -3.48 15.82 6.33
CA ARG A 205 -3.46 17.22 6.81
C ARG A 205 -3.99 18.21 5.78
N LYS A 206 -3.84 17.92 4.49
CA LYS A 206 -4.41 18.72 3.39
C LYS A 206 -5.90 18.48 3.18
N GLY A 207 -6.51 17.49 3.84
CA GLY A 207 -7.94 17.23 3.76
C GLY A 207 -8.36 16.17 2.74
N TYR A 208 -7.46 15.24 2.37
CA TYR A 208 -7.84 14.07 1.56
C TYR A 208 -8.38 12.94 2.44
N ASP A 209 -9.58 12.46 2.13
CA ASP A 209 -10.24 11.34 2.81
C ASP A 209 -9.69 9.98 2.37
N ILE A 210 -9.24 9.88 1.12
CA ILE A 210 -8.72 8.64 0.53
C ILE A 210 -7.39 8.90 -0.17
N ILE A 211 -6.38 8.09 0.13
CA ILE A 211 -5.03 8.19 -0.40
C ILE A 211 -4.73 6.94 -1.22
N MET A 212 -4.29 7.17 -2.44
CA MET A 212 -3.95 6.15 -3.42
C MET A 212 -2.55 6.44 -3.97
N THR A 213 -1.53 5.84 -3.36
CA THR A 213 -0.12 6.00 -3.79
C THR A 213 0.58 4.66 -3.99
N THR A 214 1.85 4.66 -4.39
CA THR A 214 2.66 3.43 -4.44
C THR A 214 2.83 2.78 -3.08
N SER A 215 2.70 3.54 -1.97
CA SER A 215 2.78 2.99 -0.62
C SER A 215 1.69 1.96 -0.37
N LEU A 216 2.09 0.76 0.06
CA LEU A 216 1.20 -0.31 0.50
C LEU A 216 0.47 0.05 1.81
N SER A 217 0.88 1.14 2.48
CA SER A 217 0.20 1.75 3.62
C SER A 217 -0.90 2.75 3.22
N SER A 218 -1.07 3.04 1.92
CA SER A 218 -2.20 3.83 1.42
C SER A 218 -3.53 3.08 1.62
N ASP A 219 -4.66 3.78 1.61
CA ASP A 219 -5.98 3.13 1.68
C ASP A 219 -6.20 2.17 0.51
N VAL A 220 -5.82 2.62 -0.69
CA VAL A 220 -5.89 1.82 -1.92
C VAL A 220 -4.58 1.98 -2.69
N PRO A 221 -3.60 1.08 -2.48
CA PRO A 221 -2.29 1.18 -3.13
C PRO A 221 -2.37 1.12 -4.66
N VAL A 222 -1.50 1.85 -5.35
CA VAL A 222 -1.39 1.89 -6.81
C VAL A 222 0.06 1.61 -7.19
N GLY A 223 0.39 0.33 -7.35
CA GLY A 223 1.74 -0.13 -7.68
C GLY A 223 2.00 -0.31 -9.18
N TYR A 224 3.27 -0.44 -9.55
CA TYR A 224 3.73 -0.72 -10.92
C TYR A 224 3.85 -2.22 -11.22
N PHE A 225 3.06 -3.06 -10.55
CA PHE A 225 3.07 -4.51 -10.73
C PHE A 225 1.72 -4.99 -11.26
N SER A 226 1.74 -5.92 -12.21
CA SER A 226 0.56 -6.60 -12.73
C SER A 226 0.98 -7.79 -13.60
N TRP A 227 0.25 -8.90 -13.50
CA TRP A 227 0.41 -10.03 -14.42
C TRP A 227 -0.03 -9.70 -15.85
N ALA A 228 -1.02 -8.80 -16.01
CA ALA A 228 -1.53 -8.40 -17.31
C ALA A 228 -0.60 -7.42 -18.05
N GLU A 229 0.13 -6.58 -17.32
CA GLU A 229 1.03 -5.58 -17.92
C GLU A 229 2.47 -6.10 -18.10
N TYR A 230 2.91 -7.01 -17.24
CA TYR A 230 4.27 -7.53 -17.22
C TYR A 230 4.26 -9.05 -17.38
N ASP A 231 4.85 -9.54 -18.46
CA ASP A 231 5.16 -10.96 -18.64
C ASP A 231 6.33 -11.38 -17.72
N ILE A 232 6.08 -11.37 -16.41
CA ILE A 232 7.07 -11.63 -15.36
C ILE A 232 7.58 -13.06 -15.45
N MET A 233 6.81 -13.98 -16.03
CA MET A 233 7.20 -15.38 -16.23
C MET A 233 7.79 -15.66 -17.62
N ALA A 234 8.05 -14.62 -18.43
CA ALA A 234 8.72 -14.76 -19.72
C ALA A 234 10.01 -15.60 -19.58
N PRO A 235 10.28 -16.52 -20.53
CA PRO A 235 11.50 -17.33 -20.54
C PRO A 235 12.77 -16.48 -20.50
N VAL A 236 13.80 -16.97 -19.83
CA VAL A 236 15.10 -16.26 -19.75
C VAL A 236 15.86 -16.45 -21.07
N PRO A 237 16.10 -15.38 -21.85
CA PRO A 237 16.87 -15.49 -23.09
C PRO A 237 18.39 -15.55 -22.79
N PRO A 238 19.21 -16.03 -23.74
CA PRO A 238 20.67 -16.00 -23.63
C PRO A 238 21.21 -14.59 -23.37
N LYS A 239 22.17 -14.47 -22.46
CA LYS A 239 22.83 -13.20 -22.13
C LYS A 239 24.04 -13.02 -23.05
N THR A 240 23.93 -12.13 -24.04
CA THR A 240 24.90 -12.02 -25.15
C THR A 240 25.82 -10.81 -25.04
N GLU A 241 25.50 -9.83 -24.20
CA GLU A 241 26.31 -8.60 -24.06
C GLU A 241 27.56 -8.85 -23.21
N LYS A 242 28.67 -8.22 -23.61
CA LYS A 242 29.95 -8.30 -22.89
C LYS A 242 29.96 -7.47 -21.60
N ALA A 243 29.22 -6.37 -21.58
CA ALA A 243 29.03 -5.58 -20.37
C ALA A 243 28.12 -6.36 -19.41
N LEU A 244 28.43 -6.33 -18.11
CA LEU A 244 27.70 -7.11 -17.12
C LEU A 244 26.29 -6.56 -16.90
N ALA A 245 26.15 -5.24 -16.92
CA ALA A 245 24.91 -4.55 -16.62
C ALA A 245 24.54 -3.50 -17.67
N ALA A 246 23.25 -3.21 -17.76
CA ALA A 246 22.72 -2.08 -18.50
C ALA A 246 21.97 -1.09 -17.59
N ALA A 247 22.04 0.19 -17.92
CA ALA A 247 21.39 1.27 -17.19
C ALA A 247 20.55 2.15 -18.13
N PHE A 248 19.30 2.41 -17.74
CA PHE A 248 18.36 3.28 -18.46
C PHE A 248 17.95 4.44 -17.54
N ILE A 249 18.91 5.29 -17.17
CA ILE A 249 18.71 6.41 -16.25
C ILE A 249 18.77 7.72 -17.02
N SER A 250 17.68 8.49 -17.02
CA SER A 250 17.60 9.77 -17.73
C SER A 250 17.45 10.99 -16.83
N ASN A 251 17.03 10.81 -15.57
CA ASN A 251 17.04 11.88 -14.59
C ASN A 251 18.37 11.85 -13.81
N CYS A 252 19.28 12.78 -14.08
CA CYS A 252 20.59 12.78 -13.42
C CYS A 252 20.60 13.54 -12.08
N ALA A 253 19.48 14.17 -11.70
CA ALA A 253 19.33 14.93 -10.47
C ALA A 253 18.36 14.22 -9.50
N ALA A 254 18.61 12.93 -9.28
CA ALA A 254 17.78 12.14 -8.38
C ALA A 254 17.95 12.56 -6.91
N ARG A 255 16.88 12.48 -6.11
CA ARG A 255 16.91 12.72 -4.64
C ARG A 255 17.45 11.52 -3.86
N ASN A 256 18.48 10.85 -4.40
CA ASN A 256 19.18 9.74 -3.75
C ASN A 256 20.61 9.60 -4.30
N PHE A 257 21.32 8.55 -3.88
CA PHE A 257 22.73 8.33 -4.22
C PHE A 257 22.94 7.46 -5.48
N ARG A 258 21.94 7.31 -6.35
CA ARG A 258 22.00 6.32 -7.44
C ARG A 258 23.11 6.54 -8.47
N LEU A 259 23.48 7.80 -8.73
CA LEU A 259 24.59 8.07 -9.66
C LEU A 259 25.93 7.76 -9.03
N GLN A 260 26.10 8.08 -7.74
CA GLN A 260 27.27 7.67 -6.97
C GLN A 260 27.38 6.13 -6.90
N ALA A 261 26.24 5.42 -6.80
CA ALA A 261 26.22 3.97 -6.89
C ALA A 261 26.65 3.45 -8.26
N LEU A 262 26.16 4.05 -9.35
CA LEU A 262 26.55 3.69 -10.72
C LEU A 262 28.05 3.92 -10.93
N GLU A 263 28.56 5.11 -10.62
CA GLU A 263 29.99 5.44 -10.70
C GLU A 263 30.83 4.52 -9.81
N GLY A 264 30.33 4.17 -8.62
CA GLY A 264 31.00 3.26 -7.71
C GLY A 264 31.12 1.85 -8.30
N LEU A 265 30.06 1.33 -8.92
CA LEU A 265 30.10 0.04 -9.62
C LEU A 265 31.11 0.08 -10.79
N GLU A 266 31.14 1.16 -11.58
CA GLU A 266 32.12 1.36 -12.65
C GLU A 266 33.56 1.36 -12.09
N LYS A 267 33.81 2.10 -11.00
CA LYS A 267 35.11 2.12 -10.29
C LYS A 267 35.50 0.75 -9.71
N SER A 268 34.52 -0.06 -9.31
CA SER A 268 34.72 -1.46 -8.91
C SER A 268 34.91 -2.40 -10.10
N ASN A 269 35.18 -1.88 -11.31
CA ASN A 269 35.42 -2.61 -12.55
C ASN A 269 34.23 -3.48 -12.99
N ILE A 270 33.01 -2.95 -12.82
CA ILE A 270 31.81 -3.48 -13.48
C ILE A 270 31.62 -2.68 -14.77
N LYS A 271 31.66 -3.37 -15.92
CA LYS A 271 31.36 -2.72 -17.20
C LYS A 271 29.85 -2.54 -17.34
N ILE A 272 29.42 -1.28 -17.47
CA ILE A 272 28.01 -0.87 -17.55
C ILE A 272 27.74 -0.17 -18.87
N ASP A 273 26.74 -0.63 -19.61
CA ASP A 273 26.23 0.04 -20.80
C ASP A 273 25.05 0.95 -20.41
N SER A 274 25.25 2.26 -20.52
CA SER A 274 24.28 3.29 -20.15
C SER A 274 23.60 3.86 -21.40
N TYR A 275 22.31 3.54 -21.54
CA TYR A 275 21.45 3.93 -22.66
C TYR A 275 20.64 5.21 -22.37
N GLY A 276 20.45 5.54 -21.10
CA GLY A 276 19.70 6.72 -20.67
C GLY A 276 20.46 8.04 -20.85
N GLY A 277 19.83 9.15 -20.44
CA GLY A 277 20.43 10.48 -20.50
C GLY A 277 21.67 10.66 -19.61
N CYS A 278 21.85 9.85 -18.57
CA CYS A 278 23.00 9.89 -17.68
C CYS A 278 24.08 8.90 -18.13
N HIS A 279 25.35 9.31 -18.08
CA HIS A 279 26.55 8.61 -18.59
C HIS A 279 26.52 8.36 -20.12
N ARG A 280 25.41 7.87 -20.67
CA ARG A 280 25.08 7.80 -22.11
C ARG A 280 26.23 7.30 -22.99
N ASN A 281 26.81 6.16 -22.63
CA ASN A 281 27.89 5.54 -23.38
C ASN A 281 27.39 4.56 -24.48
N ARG A 282 26.07 4.38 -24.60
CA ARG A 282 25.38 3.67 -25.69
C ARG A 282 24.29 4.54 -26.30
N ASP A 283 23.89 4.23 -27.53
CA ASP A 283 22.74 4.87 -28.17
C ASP A 283 21.43 4.41 -27.51
N GLY A 284 20.67 5.38 -27.00
CA GLY A 284 19.40 5.15 -26.33
C GLY A 284 18.22 4.85 -27.27
N ASN A 285 18.41 4.90 -28.59
CA ASN A 285 17.37 4.58 -29.57
C ASN A 285 17.15 3.06 -29.70
N VAL A 286 16.77 2.42 -28.59
CA VAL A 286 16.52 0.97 -28.50
C VAL A 286 15.24 0.70 -27.72
N ASN A 287 14.59 -0.45 -27.96
CA ASN A 287 13.58 -0.94 -27.05
C ASN A 287 14.25 -1.39 -25.74
N LYS A 288 13.85 -0.78 -24.62
CA LYS A 288 14.47 -0.99 -23.30
C LYS A 288 14.43 -2.47 -22.87
N VAL A 289 13.27 -3.12 -22.92
CA VAL A 289 13.13 -4.51 -22.45
C VAL A 289 13.91 -5.46 -23.35
N GLU A 290 13.84 -5.27 -24.67
CA GLU A 290 14.61 -6.08 -25.62
C GLU A 290 16.12 -5.89 -25.49
N ALA A 291 16.57 -4.69 -25.12
CA ALA A 291 17.97 -4.46 -24.76
C ALA A 291 18.35 -5.19 -23.48
N LEU A 292 17.58 -5.01 -22.40
CA LEU A 292 17.82 -5.63 -21.10
C LEU A 292 17.91 -7.17 -21.17
N LYS A 293 17.12 -7.81 -22.05
CA LYS A 293 17.15 -9.27 -22.25
C LYS A 293 18.55 -9.82 -22.49
N ARG A 294 19.45 -9.06 -23.11
CA ARG A 294 20.81 -9.49 -23.44
C ARG A 294 21.83 -9.37 -22.29
N TYR A 295 21.47 -8.72 -21.18
CA TYR A 295 22.37 -8.48 -20.04
C TYR A 295 22.09 -9.44 -18.88
N LYS A 296 23.12 -9.73 -18.07
CA LYS A 296 22.94 -10.48 -16.82
C LYS A 296 22.24 -9.65 -15.76
N PHE A 297 22.60 -8.38 -15.66
CA PHE A 297 22.11 -7.45 -14.66
C PHE A 297 21.41 -6.23 -15.29
N SER A 298 20.39 -5.74 -14.62
CA SER A 298 19.72 -4.47 -14.95
C SER A 298 19.84 -3.53 -13.76
N LEU A 299 20.33 -2.31 -13.97
CA LEU A 299 20.35 -1.29 -12.90
C LEU A 299 18.96 -0.68 -12.75
N ALA A 300 18.15 -1.27 -11.88
CA ALA A 300 16.80 -0.82 -11.54
C ALA A 300 16.85 0.25 -10.44
N PHE A 301 17.50 1.38 -10.74
CA PHE A 301 17.74 2.45 -9.77
C PHE A 301 16.59 3.47 -9.77
N GLU A 302 15.90 3.57 -8.64
CA GLU A 302 14.81 4.51 -8.44
C GLU A 302 15.28 5.94 -8.23
N ASN A 303 14.35 6.89 -8.38
CA ASN A 303 14.63 8.32 -8.26
C ASN A 303 14.74 8.81 -6.80
N SER A 304 14.31 7.99 -5.84
CA SER A 304 14.23 8.26 -4.41
C SER A 304 14.26 6.94 -3.63
N ASN A 305 14.55 7.01 -2.33
CA ASN A 305 14.60 5.84 -1.45
C ASN A 305 13.39 5.83 -0.51
N GLU A 306 12.19 5.74 -1.09
CA GLU A 306 10.92 5.75 -0.35
C GLU A 306 10.37 4.33 -0.22
N GLU A 307 9.77 4.02 0.93
CA GLU A 307 9.16 2.71 1.19
C GLU A 307 8.09 2.37 0.12
N ASP A 308 8.13 1.14 -0.40
CA ASP A 308 7.30 0.65 -1.52
C ASP A 308 7.40 1.37 -2.86
N TYR A 309 8.29 2.35 -3.01
CA TYR A 309 8.45 3.02 -4.29
C TYR A 309 9.25 2.14 -5.25
N VAL A 310 8.58 1.11 -5.79
CA VAL A 310 9.08 0.15 -6.76
C VAL A 310 8.33 0.36 -8.08
N THR A 311 9.07 0.76 -9.11
CA THR A 311 8.47 1.21 -10.39
C THR A 311 8.68 0.20 -11.51
N GLU A 312 8.35 0.61 -12.74
CA GLU A 312 8.54 -0.19 -13.95
C GLU A 312 9.98 -0.68 -14.12
N LYS A 313 10.98 0.04 -13.56
CA LYS A 313 12.41 -0.32 -13.65
C LYS A 313 12.67 -1.70 -13.09
N PHE A 314 12.06 -2.01 -11.94
CA PHE A 314 12.21 -3.30 -11.29
C PHE A 314 11.49 -4.40 -12.08
N PHE A 315 10.20 -4.22 -12.36
CA PHE A 315 9.40 -5.25 -13.03
C PHE A 315 9.85 -5.52 -14.46
N GLN A 316 10.29 -4.52 -15.23
CA GLN A 316 10.89 -4.72 -16.56
C GLN A 316 12.19 -5.54 -16.49
N SER A 317 12.95 -5.42 -15.39
CA SER A 317 14.16 -6.24 -15.17
C SER A 317 13.79 -7.72 -14.98
N LEU A 318 12.69 -7.98 -14.27
CA LEU A 318 12.14 -9.33 -14.12
C LEU A 318 11.65 -9.90 -15.45
N VAL A 319 10.88 -9.13 -16.22
CA VAL A 319 10.41 -9.53 -17.57
C VAL A 319 11.59 -9.89 -18.48
N ALA A 320 12.65 -9.09 -18.47
CA ALA A 320 13.85 -9.34 -19.26
C ALA A 320 14.69 -10.56 -18.81
N GLY A 321 14.32 -11.21 -17.70
CA GLY A 321 15.07 -12.32 -17.12
C GLY A 321 16.48 -11.90 -16.68
N THR A 322 16.61 -10.69 -16.14
CA THR A 322 17.86 -10.14 -15.59
C THR A 322 17.78 -10.15 -14.07
N ILE A 323 18.94 -10.18 -13.39
CA ILE A 323 19.00 -9.94 -11.95
C ILE A 323 18.95 -8.42 -11.73
N PRO A 324 17.91 -7.87 -11.09
CA PRO A 324 17.85 -6.44 -10.78
C PRO A 324 18.90 -6.07 -9.74
N VAL A 325 19.68 -5.03 -10.03
CA VAL A 325 20.51 -4.32 -9.05
C VAL A 325 19.78 -3.04 -8.68
N VAL A 326 19.43 -2.88 -7.41
CA VAL A 326 18.49 -1.86 -6.95
C VAL A 326 19.16 -0.84 -6.05
N VAL A 327 18.86 0.42 -6.31
CA VAL A 327 18.96 1.55 -5.37
C VAL A 327 17.54 2.12 -5.30
N GLY A 328 16.92 2.15 -4.13
CA GLY A 328 15.52 2.57 -4.01
C GLY A 328 14.92 2.24 -2.64
N PRO A 329 13.74 1.59 -2.58
CA PRO A 329 13.05 1.35 -1.32
C PRO A 329 13.90 0.53 -0.35
N PRO A 330 13.97 0.92 0.94
CA PRO A 330 14.72 0.16 1.94
C PRO A 330 14.18 -1.27 2.12
N ASN A 331 12.91 -1.51 1.79
CA ASN A 331 12.20 -2.78 1.90
C ASN A 331 12.07 -3.53 0.56
N ILE A 332 12.94 -3.29 -0.43
CA ILE A 332 12.87 -3.93 -1.76
C ILE A 332 12.81 -5.47 -1.72
N GLN A 333 13.30 -6.10 -0.66
CA GLN A 333 13.22 -7.56 -0.49
C GLN A 333 11.77 -8.07 -0.43
N ASP A 334 10.81 -7.25 0.02
CA ASP A 334 9.37 -7.58 0.02
C ASP A 334 8.81 -7.78 -1.40
N PHE A 335 9.50 -7.22 -2.40
CA PHE A 335 9.14 -7.25 -3.81
C PHE A 335 9.97 -8.26 -4.61
N ALA A 336 10.92 -8.97 -3.97
CA ALA A 336 11.75 -9.95 -4.65
C ALA A 336 10.93 -11.23 -4.96
N PRO A 337 10.99 -11.77 -6.20
CA PRO A 337 10.32 -13.02 -6.54
C PRO A 337 10.76 -14.23 -5.71
N ALA A 338 12.02 -14.23 -5.27
CA ALA A 338 12.61 -15.26 -4.41
C ALA A 338 13.84 -14.69 -3.67
N PRO A 339 14.28 -15.31 -2.56
CA PRO A 339 15.55 -14.98 -1.93
C PRO A 339 16.71 -15.09 -2.93
N GLY A 340 17.60 -14.08 -2.95
CA GLY A 340 18.76 -14.07 -3.86
C GLY A 340 18.45 -13.76 -5.33
N SER A 341 17.21 -13.38 -5.67
CA SER A 341 16.81 -12.98 -7.03
C SER A 341 17.14 -11.52 -7.38
N ILE A 342 17.58 -10.73 -6.40
CA ILE A 342 17.92 -9.30 -6.56
C ILE A 342 19.21 -8.97 -5.81
N LEU A 343 19.87 -7.89 -6.21
CA LEU A 343 20.99 -7.28 -5.48
C LEU A 343 20.58 -5.88 -5.03
N HIS A 344 20.73 -5.57 -3.74
CA HIS A 344 20.33 -4.27 -3.18
C HIS A 344 21.56 -3.49 -2.71
N ILE A 345 21.74 -2.28 -3.26
CA ILE A 345 22.69 -1.30 -2.76
C ILE A 345 21.89 -0.33 -1.88
N LYS A 346 21.85 -0.60 -0.58
CA LYS A 346 21.07 0.19 0.39
C LYS A 346 21.77 1.50 0.72
N GLU A 347 23.10 1.48 0.72
CA GLU A 347 23.98 2.61 0.99
C GLU A 347 25.31 2.46 0.25
N LEU A 348 26.11 3.52 0.19
CA LEU A 348 27.35 3.56 -0.60
C LEU A 348 28.37 2.47 -0.22
N LYS A 349 28.41 2.03 1.04
CA LYS A 349 29.34 0.97 1.48
C LYS A 349 29.00 -0.40 0.88
N ASP A 350 27.78 -0.60 0.39
CA ASP A 350 27.32 -1.87 -0.20
C ASP A 350 27.80 -2.05 -1.64
N ILE A 351 28.28 -0.98 -2.30
CA ILE A 351 28.71 -1.01 -3.71
C ILE A 351 29.76 -2.09 -3.95
N ASN A 352 30.81 -2.15 -3.11
CA ASN A 352 31.90 -3.11 -3.28
C ASN A 352 31.44 -4.57 -3.05
N PRO A 353 30.73 -4.89 -1.94
CA PRO A 353 30.10 -6.20 -1.77
C PRO A 353 29.20 -6.60 -2.95
N VAL A 354 28.34 -5.70 -3.43
CA VAL A 354 27.43 -5.96 -4.56
C VAL A 354 28.21 -6.19 -5.86
N ALA A 355 29.21 -5.37 -6.16
CA ALA A 355 30.08 -5.55 -7.33
C ALA A 355 30.80 -6.91 -7.29
N LYS A 356 31.26 -7.34 -6.10
CA LYS A 356 31.87 -8.67 -5.91
C LYS A 356 30.85 -9.79 -6.23
N THR A 357 29.62 -9.67 -5.74
CA THR A 357 28.54 -10.63 -6.03
C THR A 357 28.19 -10.64 -7.52
N MET A 358 28.13 -9.47 -8.18
CA MET A 358 27.87 -9.38 -9.62
C MET A 358 28.93 -10.13 -10.44
N LYS A 359 30.21 -9.99 -10.10
CA LYS A 359 31.31 -10.73 -10.77
C LYS A 359 31.21 -12.23 -10.51
N TYR A 360 30.99 -12.64 -9.26
CA TYR A 360 30.81 -14.03 -8.89
C TYR A 360 29.68 -14.70 -9.69
N LEU A 361 28.50 -14.08 -9.73
CA LEU A 361 27.36 -14.58 -10.51
C LEU A 361 27.66 -14.53 -12.02
N ALA A 362 28.39 -13.53 -12.50
CA ALA A 362 28.78 -13.47 -13.91
C ALA A 362 29.73 -14.61 -14.32
N GLU A 363 30.60 -15.06 -13.44
CA GLU A 363 31.59 -16.11 -13.68
C GLU A 363 31.08 -17.52 -13.33
N ASN A 364 29.98 -17.61 -12.55
CA ASN A 364 29.39 -18.87 -12.10
C ASN A 364 27.97 -19.07 -12.67
N PRO A 365 27.82 -19.82 -13.79
CA PRO A 365 26.52 -20.08 -14.40
C PRO A 365 25.51 -20.78 -13.49
N ILE A 366 25.98 -21.64 -12.59
CA ILE A 366 25.10 -22.36 -11.64
C ILE A 366 24.48 -21.35 -10.67
N ALA A 367 25.30 -20.51 -10.05
CA ALA A 367 24.83 -19.50 -9.11
C ALA A 367 23.92 -18.45 -9.79
N PHE A 368 24.25 -18.03 -11.01
CA PHE A 368 23.39 -17.13 -11.80
C PHE A 368 22.02 -17.75 -12.10
N ASN A 369 22.01 -19.01 -12.54
CA ASN A 369 20.76 -19.71 -12.84
C ASN A 369 19.93 -19.93 -11.56
N GLU A 370 20.56 -20.18 -10.42
CA GLU A 370 19.85 -20.30 -9.13
C GLU A 370 19.13 -18.99 -8.76
N SER A 371 19.76 -17.83 -8.97
CA SER A 371 19.10 -16.52 -8.77
C SER A 371 17.87 -16.29 -9.67
N LEU A 372 17.77 -17.00 -10.80
CA LEU A 372 16.64 -16.93 -11.73
C LEU A 372 15.75 -18.16 -11.69
N ARG A 373 15.99 -19.10 -10.77
CA ARG A 373 15.27 -20.38 -10.70
C ARG A 373 13.76 -20.22 -10.53
N TRP A 374 13.34 -19.15 -9.86
CA TRP A 374 11.93 -18.77 -9.71
C TRP A 374 11.18 -18.58 -11.04
N LYS A 375 11.88 -18.35 -12.16
CA LYS A 375 11.30 -18.32 -13.51
C LYS A 375 10.76 -19.68 -13.98
N TYR A 376 11.24 -20.76 -13.38
CA TYR A 376 10.88 -22.13 -13.72
C TYR A 376 10.01 -22.75 -12.64
N ASP A 377 10.41 -22.60 -11.38
CA ASP A 377 9.70 -23.19 -10.23
C ASP A 377 8.47 -22.36 -9.81
N GLY A 378 8.39 -21.12 -10.29
CA GLY A 378 7.42 -20.11 -9.85
C GLY A 378 7.99 -19.22 -8.73
N PRO A 379 7.46 -17.99 -8.58
CA PRO A 379 7.87 -17.09 -7.52
C PRO A 379 7.32 -17.52 -6.16
N SER A 380 7.80 -16.91 -5.09
CA SER A 380 7.28 -17.11 -3.74
C SER A 380 5.81 -16.73 -3.63
N ASP A 381 5.11 -17.35 -2.68
CA ASP A 381 3.71 -17.01 -2.40
C ASP A 381 3.54 -15.56 -1.93
N SER A 382 4.54 -15.01 -1.23
CA SER A 382 4.55 -13.58 -0.86
C SER A 382 4.56 -12.68 -2.09
N PHE A 383 5.36 -13.02 -3.11
CA PHE A 383 5.41 -12.27 -4.35
C PHE A 383 4.11 -12.41 -5.15
N LYS A 384 3.53 -13.63 -5.23
CA LYS A 384 2.22 -13.83 -5.85
C LYS A 384 1.16 -12.98 -5.15
N ALA A 385 1.06 -13.08 -3.83
CA ALA A 385 0.13 -12.29 -3.02
C ALA A 385 0.33 -10.77 -3.20
N LEU A 386 1.54 -10.29 -3.46
CA LEU A 386 1.76 -8.88 -3.80
C LEU A 386 1.20 -8.54 -5.18
N VAL A 387 1.60 -9.27 -6.23
CA VAL A 387 1.24 -8.96 -7.62
C VAL A 387 -0.25 -9.18 -7.89
N ASP A 388 -0.88 -10.17 -7.25
CA ASP A 388 -2.32 -10.45 -7.37
C ASP A 388 -3.21 -9.31 -6.90
N MET A 389 -2.70 -8.36 -6.12
CA MET A 389 -3.46 -7.15 -5.78
C MET A 389 -3.87 -6.37 -7.04
N ALA A 390 -3.09 -6.46 -8.12
CA ALA A 390 -3.38 -5.83 -9.39
C ALA A 390 -4.34 -6.66 -10.28
N ALA A 391 -4.71 -7.88 -9.88
CA ALA A 391 -5.77 -8.63 -10.56
C ALA A 391 -7.13 -7.90 -10.46
N VAL A 392 -7.30 -7.02 -9.48
CA VAL A 392 -8.35 -6.00 -9.49
C VAL A 392 -7.75 -4.64 -9.79
N HIS A 393 -8.28 -4.01 -10.85
CA HIS A 393 -7.90 -2.66 -11.22
C HIS A 393 -8.05 -1.68 -10.04
N SER A 394 -7.08 -0.78 -9.86
CA SER A 394 -7.03 0.16 -8.71
C SER A 394 -8.33 0.97 -8.53
N SER A 395 -8.96 1.40 -9.62
CA SER A 395 -10.26 2.07 -9.58
C SER A 395 -11.38 1.19 -9.03
N CYS A 396 -11.43 -0.10 -9.39
CA CYS A 396 -12.42 -1.02 -8.81
C CYS A 396 -12.13 -1.26 -7.32
N ARG A 397 -10.86 -1.36 -6.92
CA ARG A 397 -10.48 -1.44 -5.50
C ARG A 397 -10.91 -0.19 -4.71
N LEU A 398 -10.87 1.00 -5.32
CA LEU A 398 -11.45 2.22 -4.73
C LEU A 398 -12.96 2.08 -4.52
N CYS A 399 -13.70 1.53 -5.49
CA CYS A 399 -15.14 1.31 -5.35
C CYS A 399 -15.47 0.30 -4.24
N ILE A 400 -14.71 -0.80 -4.15
CA ILE A 400 -14.84 -1.78 -3.07
C ILE A 400 -14.55 -1.13 -1.70
N PHE A 401 -13.50 -0.31 -1.62
CA PHE A 401 -13.16 0.43 -0.40
C PHE A 401 -14.29 1.38 0.01
N LEU A 402 -14.83 2.18 -0.91
CA LEU A 402 -15.95 3.09 -0.68
C LEU A 402 -17.21 2.35 -0.21
N ALA A 403 -17.61 1.31 -0.95
CA ALA A 403 -18.78 0.50 -0.62
C ALA A 403 -18.63 -0.18 0.75
N THR A 404 -17.42 -0.65 1.09
CA THR A 404 -17.11 -1.22 2.40
C THR A 404 -17.27 -0.17 3.50
N ARG A 405 -16.71 1.03 3.32
CA ARG A 405 -16.82 2.14 4.28
C ARG A 405 -18.27 2.62 4.47
N ILE A 406 -19.07 2.62 3.41
CA ILE A 406 -20.50 2.95 3.49
C ILE A 406 -21.23 1.92 4.37
N ARG A 407 -21.04 0.62 4.12
CA ARG A 407 -21.64 -0.45 4.95
C ARG A 407 -21.17 -0.36 6.41
N GLU A 408 -19.87 -0.16 6.65
CA GLU A 408 -19.33 -0.01 8.02
C GLU A 408 -19.88 1.21 8.77
N LYS A 409 -20.14 2.31 8.06
CA LYS A 409 -20.76 3.51 8.65
C LYS A 409 -22.21 3.24 9.04
N GLU A 410 -22.94 2.52 8.20
CA GLU A 410 -24.32 2.11 8.47
C GLU A 410 -24.40 1.17 9.67
N GLU A 411 -23.52 0.17 9.74
CA GLU A 411 -23.43 -0.77 10.87
C GLU A 411 -23.14 -0.11 12.22
N LYS A 412 -22.46 1.04 12.21
CA LYS A 412 -22.17 1.82 13.43
C LYS A 412 -23.29 2.78 13.81
N SER A 413 -24.33 2.92 12.99
CA SER A 413 -25.46 3.80 13.28
C SER A 413 -26.34 3.22 14.38
N SER A 414 -26.96 4.08 15.20
CA SER A 414 -27.84 3.67 16.29
C SER A 414 -29.12 2.98 15.80
N THR A 415 -29.50 3.19 14.55
CA THR A 415 -30.67 2.60 13.90
C THR A 415 -30.38 1.23 13.29
N PHE A 416 -29.12 0.81 13.25
CA PHE A 416 -28.75 -0.47 12.66
C PHE A 416 -29.23 -1.65 13.52
N PRO A 417 -29.79 -2.72 12.91
CA PRO A 417 -30.24 -3.89 13.65
C PRO A 417 -29.12 -4.48 14.50
N LYS A 418 -29.43 -4.78 15.77
CA LYS A 418 -28.50 -5.50 16.64
C LYS A 418 -28.41 -6.94 16.15
N ARG A 419 -27.19 -7.38 15.86
CA ARG A 419 -26.88 -8.75 15.44
C ARG A 419 -26.39 -9.58 16.63
N PRO A 420 -26.94 -10.78 16.88
CA PRO A 420 -26.43 -11.69 17.89
C PRO A 420 -24.94 -12.04 17.72
N CYS A 421 -24.50 -12.33 16.50
CA CYS A 421 -23.14 -12.73 16.12
C CYS A 421 -22.57 -13.97 16.83
N LYS A 422 -23.34 -14.58 17.72
CA LYS A 422 -23.03 -15.81 18.45
C LYS A 422 -24.31 -16.44 19.00
N CYS A 423 -24.31 -17.76 19.09
CA CYS A 423 -25.41 -18.56 19.61
C CYS A 423 -24.86 -19.51 20.67
N ARG A 424 -25.57 -19.66 21.79
CA ARG A 424 -25.19 -20.57 22.87
C ARG A 424 -26.19 -21.72 22.94
N LYS A 425 -25.66 -22.96 22.93
CA LYS A 425 -26.45 -24.16 23.17
C LYS A 425 -25.72 -25.01 24.23
N GLY A 426 -26.25 -25.00 25.45
CA GLY A 426 -25.60 -25.62 26.61
C GLY A 426 -24.28 -24.93 26.99
N SER A 427 -23.19 -25.69 27.04
CA SER A 427 -21.84 -25.17 27.35
C SER A 427 -21.09 -24.64 26.12
N GLU A 428 -21.59 -24.88 24.91
CA GLU A 428 -20.93 -24.49 23.67
C GLU A 428 -21.50 -23.17 23.14
N THR A 429 -20.60 -22.32 22.64
CA THR A 429 -20.95 -21.09 21.91
C THR A 429 -20.44 -21.18 20.48
N VAL A 430 -21.32 -20.99 19.50
CA VAL A 430 -20.97 -20.82 18.09
C VAL A 430 -20.82 -19.33 17.81
N TYR A 431 -19.73 -18.92 17.18
CA TYR A 431 -19.43 -17.55 16.76
C TYR A 431 -19.62 -17.43 15.26
N HIS A 432 -20.31 -16.38 14.83
CA HIS A 432 -20.52 -16.06 13.42
C HIS A 432 -19.52 -14.99 12.96
N MET A 433 -18.80 -15.30 11.89
CA MET A 433 -17.77 -14.47 11.30
C MET A 433 -18.04 -14.31 9.80
N TYR A 434 -17.53 -13.23 9.22
CA TYR A 434 -17.70 -12.91 7.81
C TYR A 434 -16.35 -12.86 7.13
N VAL A 435 -16.19 -13.58 6.02
CA VAL A 435 -14.90 -13.68 5.32
C VAL A 435 -15.09 -13.42 3.84
N ARG A 436 -14.23 -12.61 3.24
CA ARG A 436 -14.15 -12.46 1.78
C ARG A 436 -12.74 -12.63 1.26
N GLU A 437 -12.62 -13.06 0.01
CA GLU A 437 -11.34 -12.97 -0.69
C GLU A 437 -10.97 -11.48 -0.90
N ARG A 438 -9.70 -11.14 -0.68
CA ARG A 438 -9.17 -9.81 -0.98
C ARG A 438 -9.45 -9.45 -2.45
N GLY A 439 -10.07 -8.29 -2.68
CA GLY A 439 -10.47 -7.84 -4.02
C GLY A 439 -11.90 -8.21 -4.41
N ARG A 440 -12.62 -8.96 -3.56
CA ARG A 440 -14.08 -9.11 -3.65
C ARG A 440 -14.78 -8.18 -2.66
N PHE A 441 -16.09 -8.05 -2.81
CA PHE A 441 -16.92 -7.19 -1.97
C PHE A 441 -17.81 -7.99 -1.00
N GLU A 442 -18.56 -8.95 -1.54
CA GLU A 442 -19.45 -9.78 -0.74
C GLU A 442 -18.68 -10.72 0.18
N MET A 443 -19.30 -11.01 1.32
CA MET A 443 -18.74 -11.78 2.43
C MET A 443 -19.49 -13.10 2.58
N GLU A 444 -18.74 -14.12 2.97
CA GLU A 444 -19.26 -15.45 3.26
C GLU A 444 -19.32 -15.69 4.76
N SER A 445 -20.42 -16.31 5.21
CA SER A 445 -20.60 -16.74 6.60
C SER A 445 -19.67 -17.91 6.93
N VAL A 446 -18.95 -17.79 8.05
CA VAL A 446 -18.06 -18.80 8.61
C VAL A 446 -18.32 -18.91 10.11
N PHE A 447 -18.37 -20.14 10.62
CA PHE A 447 -18.73 -20.43 12.01
C PHE A 447 -17.60 -21.12 12.74
N LEU A 448 -17.34 -20.72 13.98
CA LEU A 448 -16.41 -21.40 14.88
C LEU A 448 -17.04 -21.67 16.24
N ARG A 449 -16.68 -22.81 16.84
CA ARG A 449 -17.18 -23.21 18.17
C ARG A 449 -16.19 -22.78 19.25
N SER A 450 -16.71 -22.45 20.44
CA SER A 450 -15.92 -21.97 21.58
C SER A 450 -14.82 -22.93 22.03
N GLY A 451 -14.99 -24.24 21.81
CA GLY A 451 -13.97 -25.24 22.10
C GLY A 451 -12.80 -25.28 21.10
N ASN A 452 -12.90 -24.55 19.98
CA ASN A 452 -11.89 -24.56 18.91
C ASN A 452 -11.75 -23.18 18.24
N LEU A 453 -11.55 -22.12 19.04
CA LEU A 453 -11.29 -20.76 18.54
C LEU A 453 -9.80 -20.55 18.25
N THR A 454 -9.30 -21.20 17.21
CA THR A 454 -7.90 -21.04 16.76
C THR A 454 -7.82 -20.58 15.30
N MET A 455 -6.63 -20.13 14.89
CA MET A 455 -6.38 -19.75 13.50
C MET A 455 -6.46 -20.95 12.55
N GLU A 456 -6.04 -22.13 12.98
CA GLU A 456 -6.13 -23.37 12.19
C GLU A 456 -7.59 -23.78 11.99
N ALA A 457 -8.44 -23.60 13.02
CA ALA A 457 -9.87 -23.84 12.91
C ALA A 457 -10.51 -22.86 11.93
N LEU A 458 -10.14 -21.57 11.99
CA LEU A 458 -10.60 -20.55 11.04
C LEU A 458 -10.17 -20.91 9.61
N GLU A 459 -8.91 -21.27 9.40
CA GLU A 459 -8.40 -21.66 8.08
C GLU A 459 -9.16 -22.86 7.52
N THR A 460 -9.41 -23.87 8.34
CA THR A 460 -10.20 -25.06 7.97
C THR A 460 -11.63 -24.70 7.61
N ALA A 461 -12.27 -23.82 8.39
CA ALA A 461 -13.65 -23.40 8.15
C ALA A 461 -13.77 -22.56 6.86
N ILE A 462 -12.83 -21.64 6.61
CA ILE A 462 -12.74 -20.86 5.37
C ILE A 462 -12.53 -21.81 4.19
N PHE A 463 -11.56 -22.73 4.29
CA PHE A 463 -11.28 -23.66 3.20
C PHE A 463 -12.52 -24.52 2.86
N SER A 464 -13.20 -25.04 3.89
CA SER A 464 -14.44 -25.82 3.71
C SER A 464 -15.53 -25.00 3.02
N LYS A 465 -15.79 -23.76 3.49
CA LYS A 465 -16.79 -22.85 2.91
C LYS A 465 -16.46 -22.50 1.45
N PHE A 466 -15.24 -22.06 1.17
CA PHE A 466 -14.86 -21.64 -0.18
C PHE A 466 -14.79 -22.83 -1.16
N LYS A 467 -14.43 -24.03 -0.68
CA LYS A 467 -14.49 -25.24 -1.49
C LYS A 467 -15.93 -25.64 -1.81
N SER A 468 -16.86 -25.57 -0.85
CA SER A 468 -18.28 -25.92 -1.10
C SER A 468 -18.94 -24.98 -2.11
N LEU A 469 -18.53 -23.71 -2.12
CA LEU A 469 -18.94 -22.71 -3.10
C LEU A 469 -18.30 -22.88 -4.48
N LYS A 470 -17.37 -23.83 -4.66
CA LYS A 470 -16.53 -23.98 -5.86
C LYS A 470 -15.85 -22.67 -6.23
N HIS A 471 -15.30 -22.00 -5.22
CA HIS A 471 -14.75 -20.66 -5.36
C HIS A 471 -13.55 -20.63 -6.31
N GLU A 472 -13.56 -19.64 -7.21
CA GLU A 472 -12.45 -19.35 -8.10
C GLU A 472 -11.72 -18.07 -7.61
N PRO A 473 -10.43 -18.15 -7.24
CA PRO A 473 -9.66 -17.00 -6.82
C PRO A 473 -9.59 -15.91 -7.90
N ILE A 474 -9.61 -14.63 -7.49
CA ILE A 474 -9.70 -13.51 -8.45
C ILE A 474 -8.52 -13.49 -9.43
N TRP A 475 -7.36 -13.98 -8.97
CA TRP A 475 -6.11 -13.93 -9.71
C TRP A 475 -6.03 -15.01 -10.80
N ARG A 476 -6.93 -16.01 -10.80
CA ARG A 476 -6.82 -17.18 -11.69
C ARG A 476 -6.67 -16.77 -13.15
N ASN A 477 -7.53 -15.89 -13.63
CA ASN A 477 -7.55 -15.51 -15.05
C ASN A 477 -6.44 -14.52 -15.42
N GLU A 478 -5.87 -13.83 -14.43
CA GLU A 478 -4.81 -12.83 -14.61
C GLU A 478 -3.42 -13.46 -14.56
N ARG A 479 -3.21 -14.49 -13.74
CA ARG A 479 -1.92 -15.17 -13.65
C ARG A 479 -1.59 -15.97 -14.92
N PRO A 480 -0.30 -16.07 -15.30
CA PRO A 480 0.14 -17.03 -16.31
C PRO A 480 -0.21 -18.47 -15.94
N GLU A 481 -0.62 -19.27 -16.92
CA GLU A 481 -1.04 -20.67 -16.73
C GLU A 481 0.00 -21.52 -15.98
N SER A 482 1.29 -21.26 -16.26
CA SER A 482 2.42 -21.96 -15.64
C SER A 482 2.48 -21.86 -14.11
N ILE A 483 1.78 -20.90 -13.50
CA ILE A 483 1.81 -20.66 -12.05
C ILE A 483 0.41 -20.63 -11.41
N ARG A 484 -0.63 -21.13 -12.10
CA ARG A 484 -2.00 -21.20 -11.55
C ARG A 484 -2.19 -22.35 -10.55
N GLY A 485 -1.36 -23.39 -10.61
CA GLY A 485 -1.52 -24.61 -9.81
C GLY A 485 -2.69 -25.48 -10.29
N ASP A 486 -3.07 -26.46 -9.47
CA ASP A 486 -4.22 -27.33 -9.73
C ASP A 486 -5.52 -26.56 -9.52
N GLU A 487 -6.47 -26.71 -10.44
CA GLU A 487 -7.73 -26.00 -10.38
C GLU A 487 -8.61 -26.34 -9.17
N ASN A 488 -8.38 -27.50 -8.55
CA ASN A 488 -9.17 -27.99 -7.43
C ASN A 488 -8.54 -27.71 -6.06
N VAL A 489 -7.38 -27.02 -6.03
CA VAL A 489 -6.62 -26.75 -4.82
C VAL A 489 -6.64 -25.27 -4.51
N LEU A 490 -7.28 -24.91 -3.40
CA LEU A 490 -7.14 -23.57 -2.80
C LEU A 490 -6.01 -23.61 -1.77
N LYS A 491 -5.10 -22.64 -1.82
CA LYS A 491 -4.10 -22.45 -0.78
C LYS A 491 -4.30 -21.10 -0.14
N ILE A 492 -4.52 -21.10 1.17
CA ILE A 492 -4.60 -19.86 1.96
C ILE A 492 -3.18 -19.39 2.24
N TYR A 493 -2.87 -18.16 1.85
CA TYR A 493 -1.61 -17.50 2.19
C TYR A 493 -1.73 -16.69 3.48
N LYS A 494 -2.83 -15.94 3.61
CA LYS A 494 -3.02 -15.06 4.77
C LYS A 494 -4.49 -14.80 5.05
N ILE A 495 -4.82 -14.72 6.33
CA ILE A 495 -6.12 -14.29 6.85
C ILE A 495 -5.86 -13.12 7.79
N TYR A 496 -6.61 -12.03 7.65
CA TYR A 496 -6.43 -10.84 8.49
C TYR A 496 -7.75 -10.08 8.67
N PRO A 497 -7.94 -9.35 9.80
CA PRO A 497 -9.12 -8.53 10.01
C PRO A 497 -9.31 -7.49 8.91
N LEU A 498 -10.55 -7.26 8.52
CA LEU A 498 -10.91 -6.23 7.55
C LEU A 498 -10.46 -4.84 8.04
N GLY A 499 -10.01 -4.00 7.11
CA GLY A 499 -9.63 -2.60 7.39
C GLY A 499 -8.14 -2.35 7.59
N LEU A 500 -7.30 -3.40 7.58
CA LEU A 500 -5.85 -3.25 7.54
C LEU A 500 -5.36 -2.76 6.17
N THR A 501 -4.30 -1.95 6.18
CA THR A 501 -3.57 -1.60 4.94
C THR A 501 -2.89 -2.82 4.34
N GLN A 502 -2.51 -2.78 3.06
CA GLN A 502 -1.84 -3.92 2.42
C GLN A 502 -0.45 -4.17 3.00
N ARG A 503 0.26 -3.12 3.44
CA ARG A 503 1.51 -3.27 4.20
C ARG A 503 1.28 -4.08 5.47
N GLN A 504 0.26 -3.71 6.24
CA GLN A 504 -0.06 -4.40 7.48
C GLN A 504 -0.47 -5.85 7.19
N ALA A 505 -1.43 -6.03 6.29
CA ALA A 505 -1.95 -7.33 5.91
C ALA A 505 -0.84 -8.27 5.46
N LEU A 506 0.04 -7.87 4.54
CA LEU A 506 1.07 -8.76 3.98
C LEU A 506 2.26 -8.95 4.92
N TYR A 507 2.78 -7.90 5.55
CA TYR A 507 4.13 -7.92 6.11
C TYR A 507 4.23 -7.71 7.63
N THR A 508 3.24 -7.10 8.29
CA THR A 508 3.38 -6.78 9.73
C THR A 508 2.35 -7.44 10.63
N PHE A 509 1.16 -7.76 10.12
CA PHE A 509 0.09 -8.35 10.90
C PHE A 509 0.28 -9.86 11.08
N SER A 510 0.15 -10.29 12.33
CA SER A 510 -0.07 -11.67 12.75
C SER A 510 -0.78 -11.67 14.11
N PHE A 511 -1.61 -12.68 14.37
CA PHE A 511 -2.04 -12.95 15.73
C PHE A 511 -0.86 -13.54 16.50
N LYS A 512 -0.34 -12.80 17.48
CA LYS A 512 0.90 -13.15 18.22
C LYS A 512 0.76 -14.42 19.07
N SER A 513 -0.46 -14.91 19.30
CA SER A 513 -0.77 -16.17 20.01
C SER A 513 -2.19 -16.63 19.68
N SER A 514 -2.51 -17.89 19.99
CA SER A 514 -3.89 -18.41 19.92
C SER A 514 -4.86 -17.58 20.76
N ASN A 515 -4.44 -17.19 21.97
CA ASN A 515 -5.24 -16.35 22.87
C ASN A 515 -5.55 -14.97 22.27
N ALA A 516 -4.65 -14.42 21.43
CA ALA A 516 -4.88 -13.14 20.78
C ALA A 516 -6.02 -13.22 19.74
N PHE A 517 -6.09 -14.32 18.98
CA PHE A 517 -7.20 -14.56 18.06
C PHE A 517 -8.51 -14.75 18.82
N GLU A 518 -8.53 -15.61 19.84
CA GLU A 518 -9.71 -15.84 20.66
C GLU A 518 -10.23 -14.53 21.29
N SER A 519 -9.33 -13.72 21.86
CA SER A 519 -9.67 -12.42 22.44
C SER A 519 -10.24 -11.46 21.40
N HIS A 520 -9.71 -11.48 20.17
CA HIS A 520 -10.23 -10.68 19.07
C HIS A 520 -11.66 -11.09 18.73
N ILE A 521 -11.95 -12.39 18.57
CA ILE A 521 -13.31 -12.88 18.27
C ILE A 521 -14.29 -12.53 19.38
N ARG A 522 -13.90 -12.69 20.65
CA ARG A 522 -14.75 -12.34 21.79
C ARG A 522 -15.05 -10.85 21.89
N SER A 523 -14.10 -10.00 21.50
CA SER A 523 -14.21 -8.54 21.60
C SER A 523 -14.84 -7.87 20.37
N ASN A 524 -14.93 -8.59 19.25
CA ASN A 524 -15.46 -8.07 17.98
C ASN A 524 -16.61 -8.96 17.49
N PRO A 525 -17.85 -8.73 17.95
CA PRO A 525 -19.03 -9.41 17.41
C PRO A 525 -19.12 -9.22 15.89
N CYS A 526 -19.45 -10.30 15.17
CA CYS A 526 -19.54 -10.31 13.70
C CYS A 526 -18.21 -9.91 13.04
N ALA A 527 -17.10 -10.40 13.60
CA ALA A 527 -15.76 -10.10 13.10
C ALA A 527 -15.64 -10.40 11.60
N LYS A 528 -15.03 -9.46 10.88
CA LYS A 528 -14.86 -9.49 9.42
C LYS A 528 -13.40 -9.72 9.06
N PHE A 529 -13.15 -10.63 8.13
CA PHE A 529 -11.82 -10.98 7.68
C PHE A 529 -11.71 -10.90 6.16
N GLU A 530 -10.51 -10.60 5.69
CA GLU A 530 -10.10 -10.87 4.32
C GLU A 530 -9.15 -12.08 4.30
N VAL A 531 -9.28 -12.89 3.26
CA VAL A 531 -8.40 -14.01 2.96
C VAL A 531 -7.67 -13.75 1.63
N ILE A 532 -6.39 -14.10 1.58
CA ILE A 532 -5.59 -14.13 0.36
C ILE A 532 -5.34 -15.59 0.01
N PHE A 533 -5.84 -16.01 -1.16
CA PHE A 533 -5.47 -17.28 -1.77
C PHE A 533 -4.25 -17.10 -2.67
N VAL A 534 -3.39 -18.11 -2.78
CA VAL A 534 -2.21 -18.09 -3.68
C VAL A 534 -2.02 -19.35 -4.49
#